data_AF-A0A7S2AAB1-F1
#
_entry.id   AF-A0A7S2AAB1-F1
#
_cell.length_a   1.000
_cell.length_b   1.000
_cell.length_c   1.000
_cell.angle_alpha   90.00
_cell.angle_beta   90.00
_cell.angle_gamma   90.00
#
_symmetry.space_group_name_H-M   'P 1'
#
loop_
_entity.id
_entity.type
_entity.pdbx_description
1 polymer ?
#
loop_
_entity_poly.entity_id
_entity_poly.type
_entity_poly.pdbx_seq_one_letter_code
_entity_poly.pdbx_strand_id
1 'polypeptide(L)'
;ENRQGHEHTRIGSGSSTDCGVTGKEKTIVGALVKPKRPLSAYNFFFQHERARLLILSESAPADSPLSSYSPPCDLTVEDVRALLANNPYYTDRSKRQHRKSHGRVSFSQLVAHVSASWKAVDKPTRAAFEELADEDRARYKGEMKSYRARIKAIKREEEIAEAEAKAKAEAQAQAQ
;
A
#
# COMPACT_ATOMS: atom_id res chain seq x y z
N GLU A 1 -34.26 19.64 -51.36
CA GLU A 1 -33.20 18.80 -50.77
C GLU A 1 -32.28 19.64 -49.88
N ASN A 2 -31.80 19.01 -48.80
CA ASN A 2 -31.05 19.55 -47.66
C ASN A 2 -29.97 20.60 -48.02
N ARG A 3 -30.04 21.82 -47.47
CA ARG A 3 -29.61 22.31 -46.13
C ARG A 3 -28.11 22.11 -45.79
N GLN A 4 -27.47 23.27 -45.63
CA GLN A 4 -26.08 23.54 -45.25
C GLN A 4 -25.68 23.01 -43.87
N GLY A 5 -24.37 22.74 -43.72
CA GLY A 5 -23.50 23.23 -42.64
C GLY A 5 -23.86 22.91 -41.19
N HIS A 6 -23.07 22.04 -40.56
CA HIS A 6 -22.70 22.23 -39.16
C HIS A 6 -21.31 21.65 -38.85
N GLU A 7 -20.41 22.55 -38.46
CA GLU A 7 -19.17 22.26 -37.77
C GLU A 7 -19.48 21.54 -36.44
N HIS A 8 -18.74 20.49 -36.12
CA HIS A 8 -18.75 19.91 -34.78
C HIS A 8 -17.44 20.22 -34.07
N THR A 9 -17.53 21.24 -33.22
CA THR A 9 -16.53 21.63 -32.24
C THR A 9 -16.40 20.57 -31.14
N ARG A 10 -15.15 20.16 -30.87
CA ARG A 10 -14.54 19.74 -29.58
C ARG A 10 -15.41 18.95 -28.58
N ILE A 11 -14.99 17.73 -28.24
CA ILE A 11 -14.90 17.29 -26.82
C ILE A 11 -13.64 16.42 -26.64
N GLY A 12 -12.66 16.96 -25.93
CA GLY A 12 -11.53 16.19 -25.42
C GLY A 12 -11.99 15.34 -24.24
N SER A 13 -11.85 14.03 -24.34
CA SER A 13 -12.05 13.10 -23.22
C SER A 13 -10.80 13.12 -22.33
N GLY A 14 -10.60 14.24 -21.63
CA GLY A 14 -9.74 14.28 -20.46
C GLY A 14 -10.43 13.48 -19.35
N SER A 15 -10.12 12.19 -19.24
CA SER A 15 -10.45 11.40 -18.05
C SER A 15 -9.51 11.80 -16.91
N SER A 16 -9.70 13.04 -16.43
CA SER A 16 -9.20 13.53 -15.17
C SER A 16 -9.97 12.80 -14.08
N THR A 17 -9.40 11.72 -13.54
CA THR A 17 -9.81 11.29 -12.20
C THR A 17 -9.21 12.27 -11.22
N ASP A 18 -9.86 13.44 -11.11
CA ASP A 18 -9.84 14.29 -9.94
C ASP A 18 -10.45 13.47 -8.80
N CYS A 19 -9.58 12.85 -8.01
CA CYS A 19 -10.01 12.22 -6.77
C CYS A 19 -10.17 13.36 -5.76
N GLY A 20 -11.37 13.94 -5.74
CA GLY A 20 -11.75 15.02 -4.86
C GLY A 20 -11.39 14.71 -3.41
N VAL A 21 -10.33 15.34 -2.91
CA VAL A 21 -10.11 15.49 -1.48
C VAL A 21 -11.02 16.63 -1.03
N THR A 22 -12.28 16.31 -0.75
CA THR A 22 -13.15 17.23 -0.01
C THR A 22 -12.47 17.49 1.34
N GLY A 23 -12.12 18.74 1.61
CA GLY A 23 -11.57 19.21 2.87
C GLY A 23 -12.55 18.99 4.02
N LYS A 24 -12.55 17.80 4.60
CA LYS A 24 -13.12 17.56 5.92
C LYS A 24 -12.07 18.05 6.93
N GLU A 25 -12.45 19.00 7.78
CA GLU A 25 -11.64 19.36 8.94
C GLU A 25 -11.20 18.09 9.65
N LYS A 26 -9.87 17.93 9.80
CA LYS A 26 -9.31 16.72 10.38
C LYS A 26 -9.57 16.74 11.89
N THR A 27 -10.47 15.88 12.35
CA THR A 27 -10.60 15.60 13.79
C THR A 27 -9.27 15.12 14.35
N ILE A 28 -9.04 15.29 15.67
CA ILE A 28 -7.79 14.84 16.33
C ILE A 28 -7.56 13.33 16.07
N VAL A 29 -8.63 12.55 16.08
CA VAL A 29 -8.65 11.14 15.67
C VAL A 29 -8.27 10.93 14.20
N GLY A 30 -8.75 11.78 13.29
CA GLY A 30 -8.40 11.75 11.86
C GLY A 30 -6.95 12.14 11.57
N ALA A 31 -6.30 12.89 12.47
CA ALA A 31 -4.88 13.23 12.38
C ALA A 31 -3.96 12.08 12.82
N LEU A 32 -4.45 11.12 13.61
CA LEU A 32 -3.66 9.95 13.99
C LEU A 32 -3.40 9.01 12.80
N VAL A 33 -2.12 8.73 12.54
CA VAL A 33 -1.73 7.79 11.48
C VAL A 33 -2.12 6.37 11.90
N LYS A 34 -3.08 5.79 11.17
CA LYS A 34 -3.48 4.41 11.35
C LYS A 34 -2.36 3.45 10.88
N PRO A 35 -1.97 2.46 11.70
CA PRO A 35 -1.00 1.45 11.29
C PRO A 35 -1.39 0.75 9.99
N LYS A 36 -0.41 0.51 9.11
CA LYS A 36 -0.63 -0.20 7.84
C LYS A 36 -0.87 -1.68 8.12
N ARG A 37 -1.76 -2.30 7.33
CA ARG A 37 -2.04 -3.74 7.43
C ARG A 37 -0.77 -4.57 7.23
N PRO A 38 -0.66 -5.74 7.87
CA PRO A 38 0.50 -6.58 7.71
C PRO A 38 0.52 -7.21 6.32
N LEU A 39 1.71 -7.52 5.83
CA LEU A 39 1.92 -8.23 4.57
C LEU A 39 1.80 -9.74 4.79
N SER A 40 1.23 -10.41 3.79
CA SER A 40 1.26 -11.85 3.71
C SER A 40 2.60 -12.33 3.14
N ALA A 41 2.89 -13.62 3.31
CA ALA A 41 4.04 -14.28 2.70
C ALA A 41 4.09 -14.04 1.18
N TYR A 42 2.94 -14.18 0.53
CA TYR A 42 2.79 -13.88 -0.90
C TYR A 42 3.10 -12.41 -1.24
N ASN A 43 2.74 -11.44 -0.39
CA ASN A 43 3.06 -10.04 -0.66
C ASN A 43 4.56 -9.77 -0.60
N PHE A 44 5.28 -10.41 0.33
CA PHE A 44 6.74 -10.34 0.40
C PHE A 44 7.38 -10.98 -0.83
N PHE A 45 6.94 -12.19 -1.20
CA PHE A 45 7.39 -12.86 -2.41
C PHE A 45 7.14 -12.02 -3.66
N PHE A 46 5.93 -11.44 -3.79
CA PHE A 46 5.56 -10.62 -4.94
C PHE A 46 6.46 -9.40 -5.08
N GLN A 47 6.86 -8.77 -3.98
CA GLN A 47 7.76 -7.62 -4.02
C GLN A 47 9.19 -8.01 -4.39
N HIS A 48 9.68 -9.13 -3.86
CA HIS A 48 10.98 -9.68 -4.22
C HIS A 48 11.04 -10.00 -5.71
N GLU A 49 10.10 -10.82 -6.20
CA GLU A 49 10.03 -11.20 -7.61
C GLU A 49 9.83 -10.00 -8.52
N ARG A 50 8.97 -9.06 -8.13
CA ARG A 50 8.79 -7.82 -8.90
C ARG A 50 10.10 -7.05 -9.03
N ALA A 51 10.85 -6.86 -7.94
CA ALA A 51 12.11 -6.14 -8.01
C ALA A 51 13.11 -6.87 -8.93
N ARG A 52 13.20 -8.19 -8.79
CA ARG A 52 14.08 -9.04 -9.60
C ARG A 52 13.72 -9.00 -11.09
N LEU A 53 12.44 -9.13 -11.44
CA LEU A 53 11.96 -9.11 -12.83
C LEU A 53 12.16 -7.74 -13.49
N LEU A 54 12.01 -6.66 -12.72
CA LEU A 54 12.27 -5.32 -13.25
C LEU A 54 13.77 -5.12 -13.53
N ILE A 55 14.64 -5.49 -12.59
CA ILE A 55 16.10 -5.46 -12.78
C ILE A 55 16.52 -6.30 -13.99
N LEU A 56 16.02 -7.54 -14.07
CA LEU A 56 16.31 -8.44 -15.19
C LEU A 56 15.81 -7.88 -16.52
N SER A 57 14.61 -7.29 -16.51
CA SER A 57 14.07 -6.65 -17.70
C SER A 57 14.91 -5.46 -18.14
N GLU A 58 15.63 -4.79 -17.24
CA GLU A 58 16.46 -3.64 -17.57
C GLU A 58 17.78 -4.07 -18.24
N SER A 59 18.39 -5.16 -17.79
CA SER A 59 19.67 -5.68 -18.29
C SER A 59 19.56 -6.58 -19.53
N ALA A 60 18.41 -7.22 -19.77
CA ALA A 60 18.21 -8.11 -20.91
C ALA A 60 17.88 -7.35 -22.21
N PRO A 61 18.24 -7.87 -23.40
CA PRO A 61 17.72 -7.37 -24.68
C PRO A 61 16.20 -7.60 -24.76
N ALA A 62 15.48 -6.72 -25.48
CA ALA A 62 14.02 -6.64 -25.48
C ALA A 62 13.30 -7.96 -25.89
N ASP A 63 13.98 -8.83 -26.63
CA ASP A 63 13.41 -10.05 -27.21
C ASP A 63 13.68 -11.33 -26.40
N SER A 64 14.31 -11.21 -25.22
CA SER A 64 14.56 -12.39 -24.37
C SER A 64 13.27 -12.83 -23.67
N PRO A 65 12.80 -14.07 -23.87
CA PRO A 65 11.55 -14.54 -23.27
C PRO A 65 11.69 -14.63 -21.75
N LEU A 66 10.80 -13.94 -21.03
CA LEU A 66 10.65 -13.98 -19.56
C LEU A 66 10.37 -15.41 -19.01
N SER A 67 10.17 -16.38 -19.90
CA SER A 67 9.75 -17.75 -19.61
C SER A 67 10.87 -18.72 -19.25
N SER A 68 12.16 -18.39 -19.46
CA SER A 68 13.29 -19.26 -19.08
C SER A 68 13.68 -19.16 -17.61
N TYR A 69 12.99 -18.30 -16.85
CA TYR A 69 13.32 -18.00 -15.47
C TYR A 69 12.84 -19.10 -14.52
N SER A 70 13.79 -19.70 -13.80
CA SER A 70 13.51 -20.59 -12.68
C SER A 70 13.24 -19.77 -11.41
N PRO A 71 12.16 -20.08 -10.66
CA PRO A 71 11.95 -19.52 -9.34
C PRO A 71 13.20 -19.70 -8.48
N PRO A 72 13.52 -18.73 -7.59
CA PRO A 72 14.57 -18.94 -6.61
C PRO A 72 14.18 -20.12 -5.71
N CYS A 73 15.06 -21.10 -5.67
CA CYS A 73 15.01 -22.24 -4.76
C CYS A 73 16.10 -22.08 -3.69
N ASP A 74 15.87 -22.65 -2.51
CA ASP A 74 16.84 -22.66 -1.41
C ASP A 74 17.16 -21.26 -0.82
N LEU A 75 16.17 -20.38 -0.71
CA LEU A 75 16.35 -19.10 -0.02
C LEU A 75 16.11 -19.25 1.48
N THR A 76 17.06 -18.77 2.28
CA THR A 76 16.92 -18.68 3.74
C THR A 76 16.16 -17.43 4.17
N VAL A 77 15.73 -17.38 5.43
CA VAL A 77 15.07 -16.20 6.02
C VAL A 77 15.99 -14.97 5.94
N GLU A 78 17.27 -15.15 6.20
CA GLU A 78 18.30 -14.12 6.12
C GLU A 78 18.45 -13.57 4.70
N ASP A 79 18.46 -14.45 3.69
CA ASP A 79 18.55 -14.03 2.29
C ASP A 79 17.33 -13.20 1.89
N VAL A 80 16.12 -13.68 2.22
CA VAL A 80 14.88 -12.96 1.93
C VAL A 80 14.87 -11.61 2.66
N ARG A 81 15.31 -11.57 3.91
CA ARG A 81 15.41 -10.33 4.70
C ARG A 81 16.38 -9.34 4.08
N ALA A 82 17.58 -9.78 3.67
CA ALA A 82 18.57 -8.93 3.00
C ALA A 82 18.07 -8.38 1.67
N LEU A 83 17.40 -9.22 0.88
CA LEU A 83 16.79 -8.83 -0.40
C LEU A 83 15.69 -7.78 -0.21
N LEU A 84 14.86 -7.92 0.82
CA LEU A 84 13.79 -6.97 1.12
C LEU A 84 14.33 -5.65 1.70
N ALA A 85 15.39 -5.70 2.51
CA ALA A 85 16.01 -4.50 3.09
C ALA A 85 16.61 -3.59 2.02
N ASN A 86 17.27 -4.17 1.01
CA ASN A 86 17.86 -3.45 -0.11
C ASN A 86 16.86 -3.11 -1.21
N ASN A 87 15.58 -3.48 -1.05
CA ASN A 87 14.57 -3.26 -2.07
C ASN A 87 14.15 -1.77 -2.08
N PRO A 88 14.48 -0.99 -3.13
CA PRO A 88 14.08 0.42 -3.21
C PRO A 88 12.56 0.58 -3.29
N TYR A 89 11.82 -0.50 -3.56
CA TYR A 89 10.36 -0.53 -3.53
C TYR A 89 9.77 -0.69 -2.11
N TYR A 90 10.60 -0.80 -1.06
CA TYR A 90 10.17 -1.01 0.34
C TYR A 90 10.53 0.13 1.31
N THR A 91 11.63 0.85 1.08
CA THR A 91 12.24 1.73 2.09
C THR A 91 11.54 3.07 2.31
N ASP A 92 10.72 3.55 1.36
CA ASP A 92 9.85 4.70 1.63
C ASP A 92 8.52 4.63 0.88
N ARG A 93 7.46 4.24 1.60
CA ARG A 93 6.08 4.24 1.09
C ARG A 93 5.48 5.65 0.97
N SER A 94 6.21 6.72 1.31
CA SER A 94 5.76 8.12 1.17
C SER A 94 5.66 8.56 -0.29
N LYS A 95 6.46 7.96 -1.17
CA LYS A 95 6.48 8.27 -2.60
C LYS A 95 6.52 6.95 -3.38
N ARG A 96 5.36 6.46 -3.82
CA ARG A 96 5.33 5.46 -4.89
C ARG A 96 5.88 6.12 -6.16
N GLN A 97 7.21 6.15 -6.32
CA GLN A 97 7.90 6.71 -7.48
C GLN A 97 7.53 5.99 -8.80
N HIS A 98 6.81 4.86 -8.69
CA HIS A 98 6.45 4.00 -9.79
C HIS A 98 4.95 4.03 -10.11
N ARG A 99 4.37 5.22 -10.37
CA ARG A 99 3.11 5.30 -11.15
C ARG A 99 3.34 5.12 -12.65
N LYS A 100 4.59 5.19 -13.11
CA LYS A 100 4.98 4.88 -14.49
C LYS A 100 5.33 3.40 -14.56
N SER A 101 4.51 2.58 -15.19
CA SER A 101 4.87 1.20 -15.53
C SER A 101 6.22 1.19 -16.26
N HIS A 102 7.06 0.20 -16.00
CA HIS A 102 8.40 0.07 -16.61
C HIS A 102 8.37 0.02 -18.16
N GLY A 103 7.18 -0.19 -18.77
CA GLY A 103 6.97 -0.15 -20.22
C GLY A 103 7.47 -1.39 -20.97
N ARG A 104 8.38 -2.16 -20.36
CA ARG A 104 8.98 -3.38 -20.93
C ARG A 104 8.21 -4.65 -20.59
N VAL A 105 7.58 -4.70 -19.42
CA VAL A 105 6.73 -5.82 -18.99
C VAL A 105 5.38 -5.25 -18.58
N SER A 106 4.30 -5.77 -19.16
CA SER A 106 2.95 -5.39 -18.74
C SER A 106 2.65 -5.88 -17.34
N PHE A 107 1.81 -5.17 -16.59
CA PHE A 107 1.42 -5.60 -15.24
C PHE A 107 0.80 -7.00 -15.24
N SER A 108 -0.01 -7.33 -16.25
CA SER A 108 -0.63 -8.64 -16.40
C SER A 108 0.39 -9.77 -16.58
N GLN A 109 1.42 -9.56 -17.42
CA GLN A 109 2.51 -10.52 -17.60
C GLN A 109 3.31 -10.72 -16.31
N LEU A 110 3.60 -9.62 -15.59
CA LEU A 110 4.26 -9.68 -14.30
C LEU A 110 3.44 -10.50 -13.30
N VAL A 111 2.16 -10.20 -13.12
CA VAL A 111 1.29 -10.91 -12.17
C VAL A 111 1.18 -12.39 -12.53
N ALA A 112 1.00 -12.72 -13.81
CA ALA A 112 0.94 -14.10 -14.28
C ALA A 112 2.22 -14.86 -13.93
N HIS A 113 3.39 -14.28 -14.23
CA HIS A 113 4.68 -14.88 -13.92
C HIS A 113 4.87 -15.08 -12.41
N VAL A 114 4.66 -14.05 -11.59
CA VAL A 114 4.81 -14.15 -10.13
C VAL A 114 3.85 -15.19 -9.55
N SER A 115 2.62 -15.27 -10.04
CA SER A 115 1.65 -16.27 -9.56
C SER A 115 2.05 -17.70 -9.91
N ALA A 116 2.68 -17.91 -11.07
CA ALA A 116 3.22 -19.20 -11.47
C ALA A 116 4.46 -19.56 -10.63
N SER A 117 5.39 -18.61 -10.45
CA SER A 117 6.58 -18.79 -9.63
C SER A 117 6.20 -19.13 -8.20
N TRP A 118 5.23 -18.44 -7.58
CA TRP A 118 4.79 -18.74 -6.21
C TRP A 118 4.30 -20.18 -6.04
N LYS A 119 3.61 -20.74 -7.04
CA LYS A 119 3.14 -22.13 -7.02
C LYS A 119 4.29 -23.13 -7.12
N ALA A 120 5.33 -22.77 -7.88
CA ALA A 120 6.51 -23.60 -8.12
C ALA A 120 7.62 -23.47 -7.05
N VAL A 121 7.55 -22.46 -6.17
CA VAL A 121 8.48 -22.27 -5.04
C VAL A 121 8.49 -23.48 -4.12
N ASP A 122 9.69 -23.84 -3.67
CA ASP A 122 9.97 -24.91 -2.73
C ASP A 122 9.52 -24.59 -1.30
N LYS A 123 9.31 -25.64 -0.51
CA LYS A 123 8.80 -25.51 0.87
C LYS A 123 9.69 -24.64 1.79
N PRO A 124 11.03 -24.75 1.81
CA PRO A 124 11.83 -23.97 2.75
C PRO A 124 11.81 -22.47 2.38
N THR A 125 11.95 -22.13 1.10
CA THR A 125 11.78 -20.74 0.64
C THR A 125 10.40 -20.20 1.00
N ARG A 126 9.33 -20.98 0.79
CA ARG A 126 7.97 -20.56 1.20
C ARG A 126 7.88 -20.32 2.71
N ALA A 127 8.46 -21.20 3.52
CA ALA A 127 8.51 -21.05 4.97
C ALA A 127 9.26 -19.78 5.39
N ALA A 128 10.35 -19.43 4.70
CA ALA A 128 11.09 -18.19 4.96
C ALA A 128 10.21 -16.93 4.76
N PHE A 129 9.40 -16.90 3.70
CA PHE A 129 8.43 -15.82 3.49
C PHE A 129 7.28 -15.83 4.50
N GLU A 130 6.86 -17.00 4.98
CA GLU A 130 5.83 -17.16 6.00
C GLU A 130 6.29 -16.64 7.36
N GLU A 131 7.53 -16.93 7.76
CA GLU A 131 8.13 -16.44 8.99
C GLU A 131 8.16 -14.90 9.02
N LEU A 132 8.61 -14.27 7.95
CA LEU A 132 8.58 -12.81 7.81
C LEU A 132 7.16 -12.23 7.86
N ALA A 133 6.17 -12.96 7.32
CA ALA A 133 4.77 -12.56 7.42
C ALA A 133 4.25 -12.63 8.86
N ASP A 134 4.71 -13.58 9.66
CA ASP A 134 4.35 -13.69 11.06
C ASP A 134 5.01 -12.59 11.91
N GLU A 135 6.28 -12.25 11.66
CA GLU A 135 6.93 -11.08 12.25
C GLU A 135 6.15 -9.79 11.94
N ASP A 136 5.71 -9.63 10.68
CA ASP A 136 4.98 -8.45 10.23
C ASP A 136 3.56 -8.36 10.84
N ARG A 137 2.89 -9.51 11.03
CA ARG A 137 1.63 -9.62 11.79
C ARG A 137 1.83 -9.23 13.25
N ALA A 138 2.91 -9.68 13.88
CA ALA A 138 3.24 -9.34 15.27
C ALA A 138 3.45 -7.82 15.43
N ARG A 139 4.22 -7.20 14.52
CA ARG A 139 4.36 -5.73 14.47
C ARG A 139 3.00 -5.04 14.37
N TYR A 140 2.17 -5.44 13.41
CA TYR A 140 0.84 -4.82 13.23
C TYR A 140 -0.04 -4.97 14.47
N LYS A 141 -0.04 -6.13 15.13
CA LYS A 141 -0.81 -6.36 16.36
C LYS A 141 -0.37 -5.40 17.47
N GLY A 142 0.94 -5.20 17.63
CA GLY A 142 1.51 -4.25 18.57
C GLY A 142 1.13 -2.80 18.25
N GLU A 143 1.40 -2.34 17.03
CA GLU A 143 1.07 -0.99 16.57
C GLU A 143 -0.43 -0.69 16.68
N MET A 144 -1.28 -1.65 16.32
CA MET A 144 -2.73 -1.50 16.36
C MET A 144 -3.27 -1.45 17.80
N LYS A 145 -2.65 -2.17 18.75
CA LYS A 145 -2.96 -2.05 20.18
C LYS A 145 -2.69 -0.63 20.67
N SER A 146 -1.51 -0.08 20.37
CA SER A 146 -1.14 1.29 20.73
C SER A 146 -2.04 2.33 20.06
N TYR A 147 -2.35 2.16 18.77
CA TYR A 147 -3.27 3.04 18.05
C TYR A 147 -4.67 3.03 18.68
N ARG A 148 -5.23 1.85 18.98
CA ARG A 148 -6.54 1.74 19.65
C ARG A 148 -6.54 2.39 21.04
N ALA A 149 -5.46 2.24 21.81
CA ALA A 149 -5.32 2.87 23.11
C ALA A 149 -5.32 4.40 23.00
N ARG A 150 -4.57 4.97 22.03
CA ARG A 150 -4.56 6.42 21.77
C ARG A 150 -5.94 6.95 21.37
N ILE A 151 -6.63 6.25 20.48
CA ILE A 151 -7.99 6.61 20.08
C ILE A 151 -8.94 6.60 21.27
N LYS A 152 -8.82 5.60 22.16
CA LYS A 152 -9.63 5.52 23.38
C LYS A 152 -9.31 6.66 24.36
N ALA A 153 -8.03 7.03 24.50
CA ALA A 153 -7.62 8.14 25.37
C ALA A 153 -8.18 9.48 24.87
N ILE A 154 -8.04 9.77 23.57
CA ILE A 154 -8.58 11.00 22.97
C ILE A 154 -10.09 11.09 23.17
N LYS A 155 -10.83 10.00 22.93
CA LYS A 155 -12.28 9.99 23.16
C LYS A 155 -12.65 10.25 24.62
N ARG A 156 -11.91 9.68 25.56
CA ARG A 156 -12.13 9.90 26.99
C ARG A 156 -11.82 11.36 27.38
N GLU A 157 -10.77 11.94 26.82
CA GLU A 157 -10.44 13.36 27.01
C GLU A 157 -11.52 14.28 26.44
N GLU A 158 -12.06 13.96 25.25
CA GLU A 158 -13.19 14.67 24.64
C GLU A 158 -14.46 14.57 25.52
N GLU A 159 -14.78 13.38 26.05
CA GLU A 159 -15.91 13.17 26.98
C GLU A 159 -15.76 13.98 28.29
N ILE A 160 -14.55 14.04 28.86
CA ILE A 160 -14.27 14.82 30.07
C ILE A 160 -14.41 16.32 29.79
N ALA A 161 -13.85 16.81 28.68
CA ALA A 161 -13.94 18.21 28.29
C ALA A 161 -15.40 18.64 28.03
N GLU A 162 -16.21 17.77 27.41
CA GLU A 162 -17.64 18.02 27.21
C GLU A 162 -18.41 18.10 28.55
N ALA A 163 -18.10 17.21 29.50
CA ALA A 163 -18.71 17.22 30.83
C ALA A 163 -18.34 18.49 31.63
N GLU A 164 -17.08 18.91 31.59
CA GLU A 164 -16.62 20.15 32.23
C GLU A 164 -17.25 21.40 31.61
N ALA A 165 -17.35 21.45 30.27
CA ALA A 165 -18.01 22.54 29.56
C ALA A 165 -19.50 22.63 29.93
N LYS A 166 -20.19 21.48 30.03
CA LYS A 166 -21.59 21.42 30.46
C LYS A 166 -21.77 21.90 31.90
N ALA A 167 -20.95 21.42 32.83
CA ALA A 167 -21.00 21.85 34.23
C ALA A 167 -20.76 23.36 34.38
N LYS A 168 -19.83 23.92 33.60
CA LYS A 168 -19.58 25.37 33.57
C LYS A 168 -20.76 26.16 33.00
N ALA A 169 -21.41 25.67 31.95
CA ALA A 169 -22.59 26.32 31.39
C ALA A 169 -23.79 26.30 32.36
N GLU A 170 -24.00 25.19 33.06
CA GLU A 170 -25.03 25.07 34.10
C GLU A 170 -24.77 26.03 35.28
N ALA A 171 -23.52 26.11 35.76
CA ALA A 171 -23.15 27.05 36.82
C ALA A 171 -23.33 28.53 36.40
N GLN A 172 -23.06 28.86 35.13
CA GLN A 172 -23.30 30.20 34.59
C GLN A 172 -24.79 30.53 34.50
N ALA A 173 -25.63 29.56 34.11
CA ALA A 173 -27.08 29.75 34.05
C ALA A 173 -27.71 29.92 35.44
N GLN A 174 -27.17 29.28 36.48
CA GLN A 174 -27.65 29.42 37.86
C GLN A 174 -27.24 30.75 38.52
N ALA A 175 -26.23 31.44 37.99
CA ALA A 175 -25.75 32.72 38.51
C ALA A 175 -26.42 33.95 37.87
N GLN A 176 -27.29 33.73 36.88
CA GLN A 176 -28.10 34.75 36.21
C GLN A 176 -29.54 34.74 36.74
#